data_AF-A0AAC9X428-F1
#
_entry.id   AF-A0AAC9X428-F1
#
_cell.length_a   1.000
_cell.length_b   1.000
_cell.length_c   1.000
_cell.angle_alpha   90.00
_cell.angle_beta   90.00
_cell.angle_gamma   90.00
#
_symmetry.space_group_name_H-M   'P 1'
#
loop_
_entity.id
_entity.type
_entity.pdbx_description
1 polymer ?
#
loop_
_entity_poly.entity_id
_entity_poly.type
_entity_poly.pdbx_seq_one_letter_code
_entity_poly.pdbx_strand_id
1 'polypeptide(L)'
;MTNQFDDTTIPELDPEIASRLTDLDEDDALITQRATALRTGLNEYDLDDEDFDVLDSVSDDPDAIQYLPALPVIAIVGRPNVGKSALVNRILGRREAVVEDTPGVTRDRVTYKGEWHERRFSLVDTGGWEPDAKGIDASVAMQAELAIELCDVVMFVVDSNVGPTSTDEAVVKLLRRSGKPVFLIANKVDDIRQEPEAASLWALGLGQPWPVSALHGRGVADLLDAILEKLPEISNVAKQEVGGPRRVAILGRPNVGKSSLLNKVVGEERVVVNALAGTTRDPVDEQVELGGKVWRFVDTAGIRRRVHLSQGADFYASLRTSAALEKAEVAVVLIDVTEVISEQDVRVIDLVLESGRALVLAFNKWDQIDDDRRRYLEREIEQDLAHVAWAPRVNISAKTGRHMEKLVPALELALESWDTRVATGKFNAFLAELAAEHPHPVRSGKQPRILFGTQASSRPPTFVIFTTGFLDPGYRRFIQRRLREVYGFAGSPINISMRVREKRKR
;
A
#
# COMPACT_ATOMS: atom_id res chain seq x y z
N MET A 1 -40.47 6.31 20.93
CA MET A 1 -39.84 4.99 21.13
C MET A 1 -38.35 5.21 21.01
N THR A 2 -37.66 5.16 22.15
CA THR A 2 -36.27 5.58 22.33
C THR A 2 -35.30 4.57 21.72
N ASN A 3 -34.36 5.07 20.92
CA ASN A 3 -33.26 4.29 20.40
C ASN A 3 -32.36 3.92 21.59
N GLN A 4 -32.35 2.66 22.04
CA GLN A 4 -31.57 2.23 23.23
C GLN A 4 -30.04 2.36 23.07
N PHE A 5 -29.58 2.83 21.91
CA PHE A 5 -28.18 3.11 21.58
C PHE A 5 -28.04 4.52 20.98
N ASP A 6 -28.84 5.48 21.47
CA ASP A 6 -28.60 6.90 21.22
C ASP A 6 -27.30 7.34 21.92
N ASP A 7 -26.59 8.32 21.35
CA ASP A 7 -25.22 8.72 21.73
C ASP A 7 -25.02 9.09 23.22
N THR A 8 -26.10 9.20 23.99
CA THR A 8 -26.09 9.67 25.39
C THR A 8 -26.21 8.56 26.44
N THR A 9 -26.54 7.32 26.09
CA THR A 9 -26.64 6.19 27.05
C THR A 9 -26.19 4.87 26.43
N ILE A 10 -24.87 4.65 26.38
CA ILE A 10 -24.26 3.37 26.00
C ILE A 10 -23.72 2.72 27.28
N PRO A 11 -24.07 1.46 27.60
CA PRO A 11 -23.55 0.76 28.78
C PRO A 11 -22.02 0.70 28.79
N GLU A 12 -21.39 0.91 29.94
CA GLU A 12 -19.94 0.65 30.11
C GLU A 12 -19.65 -0.84 29.90
N LEU A 13 -18.43 -1.18 29.47
CA LEU A 13 -18.04 -2.60 29.36
C LEU A 13 -17.85 -3.10 30.79
N ASP A 14 -18.37 -4.28 31.11
CA ASP A 14 -17.97 -4.94 32.36
C ASP A 14 -16.43 -5.15 32.34
N PRO A 15 -15.68 -4.59 33.31
CA PRO A 15 -14.23 -4.73 33.39
C PRO A 15 -13.76 -6.20 33.43
N GLU A 16 -14.59 -7.12 33.94
CA GLU A 16 -14.28 -8.55 33.91
C GLU A 16 -14.31 -9.13 32.48
N ILE A 17 -15.13 -8.58 31.58
CA ILE A 17 -15.21 -9.02 30.19
C ILE A 17 -14.01 -8.50 29.40
N ALA A 18 -13.57 -7.26 29.62
CA ALA A 18 -12.32 -6.76 29.05
C ALA A 18 -11.15 -7.69 29.41
N SER A 19 -11.04 -8.08 30.69
CA SER A 19 -10.04 -9.04 31.16
C SER A 19 -10.19 -10.39 30.48
N ARG A 20 -11.39 -10.98 30.46
CA ARG A 20 -11.62 -12.29 29.80
C ARG A 20 -11.30 -12.26 28.32
N LEU A 21 -11.61 -11.17 27.62
CA LEU A 21 -11.31 -10.98 26.19
C LEU A 21 -9.81 -10.80 25.94
N THR A 22 -9.08 -10.16 26.85
CA THR A 22 -7.61 -10.09 26.79
C THR A 22 -6.93 -11.39 27.22
N ASP A 23 -7.57 -12.18 28.10
CA ASP A 23 -7.10 -13.47 28.60
C ASP A 23 -7.50 -14.64 27.67
N LEU A 24 -8.18 -14.37 26.54
CA LEU A 24 -8.51 -15.36 25.49
C LEU A 24 -7.26 -15.99 24.85
N ASP A 25 -6.05 -15.54 25.19
CA ASP A 25 -4.78 -16.10 24.75
C ASP A 25 -4.50 -17.53 25.26
N GLU A 26 -5.24 -18.04 26.27
CA GLU A 26 -4.93 -19.34 26.89
C GLU A 26 -5.38 -20.58 26.09
N ASP A 27 -6.20 -20.46 25.03
CA ASP A 27 -6.69 -21.62 24.27
C ASP A 27 -7.00 -21.32 22.79
N ASP A 28 -6.07 -20.68 22.08
CA ASP A 28 -6.19 -20.27 20.67
C ASP A 28 -6.69 -21.40 19.74
N ALA A 29 -6.34 -22.66 20.03
CA ALA A 29 -6.78 -23.82 19.26
C ALA A 29 -8.29 -24.06 19.35
N LEU A 30 -8.88 -23.92 20.55
CA LEU A 30 -10.32 -24.08 20.78
C LEU A 30 -11.11 -22.93 20.14
N ILE A 31 -10.58 -21.71 20.24
CA ILE A 31 -11.18 -20.52 19.62
C ILE A 31 -11.21 -20.67 18.10
N THR A 32 -10.10 -21.14 17.52
CA THR A 32 -9.98 -21.39 16.09
C THR A 32 -10.96 -22.48 15.64
N GLN A 33 -11.03 -23.59 16.37
CA GLN A 33 -11.97 -24.68 16.08
C GLN A 33 -13.43 -24.21 16.09
N ARG A 34 -13.82 -23.35 17.05
CA ARG A 34 -15.15 -22.74 17.10
C ARG A 34 -15.43 -21.85 15.89
N ALA A 35 -14.47 -21.03 15.47
CA ALA A 35 -14.62 -20.21 14.28
C ALA A 35 -14.77 -21.05 13.00
N THR A 36 -14.01 -22.14 12.86
CA THR A 36 -14.17 -23.08 11.74
C THR A 36 -15.56 -23.70 11.72
N ALA A 37 -16.11 -24.05 12.88
CA ALA A 37 -17.47 -24.59 12.99
C ALA A 37 -18.54 -23.55 12.60
N LEU A 38 -18.39 -22.29 13.05
CA LEU A 38 -19.29 -21.19 12.66
C LEU A 38 -19.23 -20.92 11.14
N ARG A 39 -18.01 -20.89 10.57
CA ARG A 39 -17.80 -20.76 9.12
C ARG A 39 -18.48 -21.88 8.36
N THR A 40 -18.32 -23.13 8.80
CA THR A 40 -18.99 -24.30 8.17
C THR A 40 -20.51 -24.18 8.23
N GLY A 41 -21.05 -23.62 9.32
CA GLY A 41 -22.47 -23.35 9.49
C GLY A 41 -23.05 -22.35 8.49
N LEU A 42 -22.23 -21.49 7.87
CA LEU A 42 -22.67 -20.57 6.82
C LEU A 42 -23.14 -21.30 5.56
N ASN A 43 -22.74 -22.55 5.32
CA ASN A 43 -23.21 -23.35 4.19
C ASN A 43 -24.72 -23.64 4.20
N GLU A 44 -25.39 -23.46 5.35
CA GLU A 44 -26.85 -23.53 5.45
C GLU A 44 -27.56 -22.28 4.89
N TYR A 45 -26.81 -21.23 4.54
CA TYR A 45 -27.30 -19.93 4.09
C TYR A 45 -26.98 -19.69 2.61
N ASP A 46 -27.73 -18.77 2.00
CA ASP A 46 -27.54 -18.40 0.60
C ASP A 46 -26.38 -17.40 0.47
N LEU A 47 -25.21 -17.92 0.09
CA LEU A 47 -23.95 -17.16 -0.09
C LEU A 47 -23.75 -16.85 -1.58
N ASP A 48 -23.29 -15.64 -1.88
CA ASP A 48 -22.91 -15.19 -3.22
C ASP A 48 -21.40 -15.38 -3.48
N ASP A 49 -20.96 -15.23 -4.74
CA ASP A 49 -19.55 -15.43 -5.13
C ASP A 49 -18.61 -14.47 -4.37
N GLU A 50 -19.04 -13.23 -4.11
CA GLU A 50 -18.27 -12.26 -3.32
C GLU A 50 -18.10 -12.68 -1.85
N ASP A 51 -18.97 -13.56 -1.31
CA ASP A 51 -18.81 -14.13 0.04
C ASP A 51 -17.66 -15.12 0.10
N PHE A 52 -17.52 -15.95 -0.93
CA PHE A 52 -16.43 -16.89 -1.00
C PHE A 52 -15.10 -16.15 -1.02
N ASP A 53 -14.99 -15.07 -1.79
CA ASP A 53 -13.78 -14.22 -1.81
C ASP A 53 -13.44 -13.63 -0.43
N VAL A 54 -14.45 -13.15 0.31
CA VAL A 54 -14.27 -12.62 1.68
C VAL A 54 -13.92 -13.72 2.68
N LEU A 55 -14.44 -14.92 2.52
CA LEU A 55 -14.15 -16.04 3.40
C LEU A 55 -12.79 -16.68 3.08
N ASP A 56 -12.38 -16.71 1.81
CA ASP A 56 -11.15 -17.35 1.35
C ASP A 56 -9.92 -16.43 1.45
N SER A 57 -10.12 -15.11 1.43
CA SER A 57 -9.05 -14.11 1.70
C SER A 57 -8.58 -14.07 3.17
N VAL A 58 -9.19 -14.87 4.04
CA VAL A 58 -8.92 -14.90 5.47
C VAL A 58 -7.93 -16.03 5.78
N SER A 59 -6.65 -15.70 5.92
CA SER A 59 -5.71 -16.63 6.56
C SER A 59 -5.93 -16.60 8.07
N ASP A 60 -6.07 -17.78 8.68
CA ASP A 60 -6.30 -17.96 10.13
C ASP A 60 -5.04 -17.71 10.99
N ASP A 61 -3.96 -17.20 10.40
CA ASP A 61 -2.70 -16.94 11.09
C ASP A 61 -2.65 -15.48 11.65
N PRO A 62 -2.69 -15.29 12.98
CA PRO A 62 -2.59 -13.97 13.62
C PRO A 62 -1.23 -13.28 13.42
N ASP A 63 -0.17 -14.06 13.11
CA ASP A 63 1.18 -13.56 12.84
C ASP A 63 1.45 -13.39 11.33
N ALA A 64 0.47 -13.69 10.47
CA ALA A 64 0.58 -13.44 9.04
C ALA A 64 0.52 -11.93 8.77
N ILE A 65 1.71 -11.32 8.84
CA ILE A 65 2.00 -10.09 8.12
C ILE A 65 1.66 -10.40 6.65
N GLN A 66 0.55 -9.85 6.15
CA GLN A 66 0.31 -9.82 4.70
C GLN A 66 1.35 -8.88 4.10
N TYR A 67 2.50 -9.45 3.79
CA TYR A 67 3.43 -8.86 2.86
C TYR A 67 2.70 -8.72 1.54
N LEU A 68 2.80 -7.55 0.89
CA LEU A 68 2.49 -7.48 -0.54
C LEU A 68 3.25 -8.64 -1.19
N PRO A 69 2.60 -9.51 -1.99
CA PRO A 69 3.28 -10.64 -2.58
C PRO A 69 4.50 -10.08 -3.31
N ALA A 70 5.68 -10.58 -2.94
CA ALA A 70 6.93 -10.15 -3.52
C ALA A 70 6.79 -10.39 -5.03
N LEU A 71 6.58 -9.30 -5.78
CA LEU A 71 6.21 -9.41 -7.19
C LEU A 71 7.32 -10.19 -7.88
N PRO A 72 6.99 -11.19 -8.70
CA PRO A 72 8.00 -11.93 -9.41
C PRO A 72 8.83 -10.99 -10.29
N VAL A 73 10.14 -11.21 -10.31
CA VAL A 73 11.10 -10.30 -10.90
C VAL A 73 11.60 -10.86 -12.23
N ILE A 74 11.50 -10.07 -13.29
CA ILE A 74 11.99 -10.36 -14.62
C ILE A 74 13.18 -9.45 -14.90
N ALA A 75 14.39 -10.02 -15.06
CA ALA A 75 15.56 -9.23 -15.43
C ALA A 75 15.74 -9.20 -16.96
N ILE A 76 15.93 -8.00 -17.52
CA ILE A 76 16.29 -7.84 -18.93
C ILE A 76 17.79 -7.62 -19.03
N VAL A 77 18.48 -8.61 -19.61
CA VAL A 77 19.93 -8.65 -19.79
C VAL A 77 20.23 -8.68 -21.28
N GLY A 78 21.34 -8.08 -21.70
CA GLY A 78 21.76 -8.08 -23.10
C GLY A 78 22.68 -6.92 -23.39
N ARG A 79 23.55 -7.02 -24.38
CA ARG A 79 24.57 -6.00 -24.69
C ARG A 79 23.94 -4.63 -25.06
N PRO A 80 24.73 -3.55 -25.22
CA PRO A 80 24.20 -2.21 -25.52
C PRO A 80 23.54 -2.19 -26.90
N ASN A 81 22.57 -1.31 -27.09
CA ASN A 81 21.92 -1.06 -28.39
C ASN A 81 21.16 -2.25 -29.01
N VAL A 82 20.94 -3.33 -28.27
CA VAL A 82 20.07 -4.46 -28.69
C VAL A 82 18.58 -4.14 -28.57
N GLY A 83 18.21 -2.99 -28.01
CA GLY A 83 16.82 -2.53 -27.89
C GLY A 83 16.12 -2.93 -26.59
N LYS A 84 16.85 -3.16 -25.49
CA LYS A 84 16.29 -3.46 -24.15
C LYS A 84 15.26 -2.42 -23.70
N SER A 85 15.62 -1.14 -23.69
CA SER A 85 14.72 -0.08 -23.20
C SER A 85 13.50 0.14 -24.10
N ALA A 86 13.61 -0.14 -25.40
CA ALA A 86 12.45 -0.17 -26.30
C ALA A 86 11.50 -1.32 -25.94
N LEU A 87 12.04 -2.49 -25.58
CA LEU A 87 11.25 -3.64 -25.16
C LEU A 87 10.58 -3.40 -23.80
N VAL A 88 11.30 -2.83 -22.83
CA VAL A 88 10.77 -2.37 -21.53
C VAL A 88 9.56 -1.47 -21.75
N ASN A 89 9.72 -0.41 -22.56
CA ASN A 89 8.65 0.52 -22.87
C ASN A 89 7.43 -0.15 -23.52
N ARG A 90 7.68 -1.14 -24.38
CA ARG A 90 6.61 -1.88 -25.05
C ARG A 90 5.80 -2.70 -24.05
N ILE A 91 6.48 -3.38 -23.12
CA ILE A 91 5.85 -4.23 -22.10
C ILE A 91 5.03 -3.40 -21.11
N LEU A 92 5.50 -2.20 -20.73
CA LEU A 92 4.82 -1.37 -19.72
C LEU A 92 3.58 -0.63 -20.23
N GLY A 93 3.29 -0.62 -21.54
CA GLY A 93 2.07 -0.04 -22.12
C GLY A 93 1.89 1.48 -21.97
N ARG A 94 2.82 2.18 -21.27
CA ARG A 94 2.84 3.63 -21.07
C ARG A 94 4.23 4.17 -21.44
N ARG A 95 4.28 5.39 -22.00
CA ARG A 95 5.54 6.12 -22.28
C ARG A 95 6.21 6.63 -20.99
N GLU A 96 6.59 5.73 -20.07
CA GLU A 96 7.30 6.10 -18.83
C GLU A 96 8.82 6.00 -18.92
N ALA A 97 9.39 5.20 -19.84
CA ALA A 97 10.81 5.33 -20.15
C ALA A 97 10.96 6.40 -21.24
N VAL A 98 11.18 7.63 -20.81
CA VAL A 98 11.74 8.69 -21.66
C VAL A 98 12.95 8.11 -22.39
N VAL A 99 12.80 7.93 -23.70
CA VAL A 99 13.90 7.71 -24.64
C VAL A 99 14.60 9.06 -24.77
N GLU A 100 15.61 9.28 -23.94
CA GLU A 100 16.65 10.26 -24.23
C GLU A 100 17.82 9.50 -24.82
N ASP A 101 17.94 9.58 -26.15
CA ASP A 101 19.14 9.20 -26.90
C ASP A 101 20.26 10.21 -26.63
N THR A 102 20.78 10.23 -25.41
CA THR A 102 21.98 11.01 -25.06
C THR A 102 23.02 10.06 -24.45
N PRO A 103 24.04 9.65 -25.21
CA PRO A 103 25.15 8.83 -24.71
C PRO A 103 25.89 9.58 -23.58
N GLY A 104 26.28 8.88 -22.50
CA GLY A 104 27.08 9.46 -21.42
C GLY A 104 26.42 9.64 -20.04
N VAL A 105 25.38 8.87 -19.69
CA VAL A 105 24.88 8.83 -18.29
C VAL A 105 24.83 7.39 -17.81
N THR A 106 25.80 7.00 -16.98
CA THR A 106 25.81 5.75 -16.22
C THR A 106 24.54 5.68 -15.36
N ARG A 107 23.56 4.88 -15.79
CA ARG A 107 22.27 4.74 -15.10
C ARG A 107 22.25 3.45 -14.29
N ASP A 108 22.13 3.62 -12.97
CA ASP A 108 21.76 2.58 -12.02
C ASP A 108 20.49 1.84 -12.43
N ARG A 109 20.37 0.59 -11.97
CA ARG A 109 19.31 -0.37 -12.31
C ARG A 109 17.93 0.22 -12.12
N VAL A 110 17.13 0.25 -13.18
CA VAL A 110 15.76 0.76 -13.12
C VAL A 110 14.79 -0.41 -13.02
N THR A 111 14.02 -0.43 -11.94
CA THR A 111 12.93 -1.40 -11.74
C THR A 111 11.61 -0.75 -12.12
N TYR A 112 10.86 -1.41 -12.99
CA TYR A 112 9.55 -1.00 -13.45
C TYR A 112 8.49 -1.99 -12.97
N LYS A 113 7.26 -1.53 -12.73
CA LYS A 113 6.13 -2.42 -12.41
C LYS A 113 5.31 -2.66 -13.68
N GLY A 114 5.18 -3.92 -14.06
CA GLY A 114 4.38 -4.35 -15.21
C GLY A 114 3.16 -5.13 -14.77
N GLU A 115 2.16 -5.17 -15.65
CA GLU A 115 0.95 -5.96 -15.50
C GLU A 115 0.57 -6.55 -16.86
N TRP A 116 0.31 -7.85 -16.91
CA TRP A 116 -0.15 -8.56 -18.09
C TRP A 116 -1.13 -9.65 -17.68
N HIS A 117 -2.32 -9.69 -18.30
CA HIS A 117 -3.43 -10.57 -17.91
C HIS A 117 -3.67 -10.58 -16.38
N GLU A 118 -3.78 -9.39 -15.77
CA GLU A 118 -4.00 -9.19 -14.32
C GLU A 118 -2.86 -9.69 -13.42
N ARG A 119 -1.81 -10.27 -14.00
CA ARG A 119 -0.62 -10.74 -13.29
C ARG A 119 0.42 -9.64 -13.23
N ARG A 120 0.74 -9.20 -12.00
CA ARG A 120 1.71 -8.13 -11.72
C ARG A 120 3.12 -8.71 -11.57
N PHE A 121 4.10 -8.01 -12.11
CA PHE A 121 5.52 -8.39 -12.01
C PHE A 121 6.42 -7.16 -11.96
N SER A 122 7.66 -7.35 -11.52
CA SER A 122 8.70 -6.32 -11.55
C SER A 122 9.67 -6.60 -12.69
N LEU A 123 10.01 -5.58 -13.45
CA LEU A 123 10.89 -5.66 -14.61
C LEU A 123 12.16 -4.84 -14.32
N VAL A 124 13.30 -5.50 -14.27
CA VAL A 124 14.58 -4.87 -13.94
C VAL A 124 15.39 -4.72 -15.23
N ASP A 125 15.60 -3.48 -15.68
CA ASP A 125 16.52 -3.19 -16.79
C ASP A 125 17.94 -3.03 -16.22
N THR A 126 18.86 -3.87 -16.67
CA THR A 126 20.26 -3.81 -16.26
C THR A 126 21.04 -2.70 -16.94
N GLY A 127 20.40 -1.87 -17.77
CA GLY A 127 21.02 -0.78 -18.50
C GLY A 127 21.77 -1.23 -19.77
N GLY A 128 21.97 -0.29 -20.69
CA GLY A 128 22.91 -0.46 -21.81
C GLY A 128 24.34 -0.23 -21.31
N TRP A 129 25.18 -1.25 -21.36
CA TRP A 129 26.60 -1.19 -20.97
C TRP A 129 27.36 -0.13 -21.79
N GLU A 130 28.15 0.75 -21.18
CA GLU A 130 29.11 1.57 -21.94
C GLU A 130 30.50 0.90 -21.89
N PRO A 131 31.22 0.79 -23.02
CA PRO A 131 32.55 0.21 -23.05
C PRO A 131 33.58 1.24 -22.61
N ASP A 132 34.07 1.15 -21.38
CA ASP A 132 35.36 1.75 -21.04
C ASP A 132 36.50 0.81 -21.45
N ALA A 133 37.50 1.37 -22.10
CA ALA A 133 38.49 0.67 -22.93
C ALA A 133 39.49 -0.24 -22.18
N LYS A 134 39.18 -0.74 -20.98
CA LYS A 134 40.00 -1.71 -20.23
C LYS A 134 39.11 -2.66 -19.43
N GLY A 135 38.82 -3.85 -19.96
CA GLY A 135 38.19 -4.96 -19.22
C GLY A 135 36.69 -5.19 -19.45
N ILE A 136 36.21 -5.01 -20.69
CA ILE A 136 34.80 -5.05 -21.12
C ILE A 136 34.07 -6.34 -20.67
N ASP A 137 34.70 -7.51 -20.78
CA ASP A 137 34.01 -8.79 -20.48
C ASP A 137 33.72 -8.98 -18.98
N ALA A 138 34.57 -8.44 -18.10
CA ALA A 138 34.46 -8.65 -16.65
C ALA A 138 33.36 -7.77 -16.02
N SER A 139 33.23 -6.51 -16.48
CA SER A 139 32.17 -5.62 -15.99
C SER A 139 30.79 -6.06 -16.48
N VAL A 140 30.71 -6.55 -17.74
CA VAL A 140 29.49 -7.12 -18.31
C VAL A 140 29.06 -8.38 -17.57
N ALA A 141 30.02 -9.27 -17.28
CA ALA A 141 29.78 -10.47 -16.50
C ALA A 141 29.24 -10.14 -15.10
N MET A 142 29.81 -9.15 -14.42
CA MET A 142 29.43 -8.80 -13.05
C MET A 142 28.00 -8.24 -12.95
N GLN A 143 27.56 -7.33 -13.83
CA GLN A 143 26.17 -6.86 -13.71
C GLN A 143 25.16 -7.89 -14.22
N ALA A 144 25.55 -8.79 -15.13
CA ALA A 144 24.70 -9.90 -15.54
C ALA A 144 24.53 -10.89 -14.39
N GLU A 145 25.61 -11.26 -13.70
CA GLU A 145 25.59 -12.13 -12.52
C GLU A 145 24.68 -11.59 -11.42
N LEU A 146 24.82 -10.32 -11.06
CA LEU A 146 23.97 -9.68 -10.05
C LEU A 146 22.49 -9.55 -10.49
N ALA A 147 22.21 -9.30 -11.76
CA ALA A 147 20.84 -9.23 -12.26
C ALA A 147 20.18 -10.61 -12.26
N ILE A 148 20.96 -11.62 -12.64
CA ILE A 148 20.58 -13.02 -12.56
C ILE A 148 20.31 -13.39 -11.11
N GLU A 149 21.11 -12.99 -10.12
CA GLU A 149 20.87 -13.30 -8.71
C GLU A 149 19.51 -12.78 -8.20
N LEU A 150 19.10 -11.60 -8.66
CA LEU A 150 17.93 -10.87 -8.14
C LEU A 150 16.62 -11.09 -8.92
N CYS A 151 16.59 -11.97 -9.92
CA CYS A 151 15.36 -12.23 -10.70
C CYS A 151 14.81 -13.67 -10.55
N ASP A 152 13.53 -13.87 -10.86
CA ASP A 152 12.95 -15.21 -10.98
C ASP A 152 13.13 -15.75 -12.40
N VAL A 153 13.07 -14.86 -13.41
CA VAL A 153 13.22 -15.18 -14.83
C VAL A 153 14.15 -14.17 -15.51
N VAL A 154 14.94 -14.63 -16.49
CA VAL A 154 15.83 -13.78 -17.29
C VAL A 154 15.33 -13.66 -18.73
N MET A 155 15.21 -12.43 -19.21
CA MET A 155 15.03 -12.06 -20.60
C MET A 155 16.39 -11.67 -21.19
N PHE A 156 16.98 -12.56 -22.00
CA PHE A 156 18.27 -12.29 -22.63
C PHE A 156 18.08 -11.76 -24.06
N VAL A 157 18.26 -10.46 -24.24
CA VAL A 157 17.97 -9.73 -25.48
C VAL A 157 19.22 -9.63 -26.36
N VAL A 158 19.10 -10.13 -27.59
CA VAL A 158 20.12 -10.06 -28.64
C VAL A 158 19.53 -9.40 -29.88
N ASP A 159 20.36 -8.66 -30.61
CA ASP A 159 19.99 -8.06 -31.89
C ASP A 159 20.12 -9.08 -33.03
N SER A 160 19.00 -9.46 -33.64
CA SER A 160 18.95 -10.46 -34.71
C SER A 160 19.76 -10.07 -35.95
N ASN A 161 19.86 -8.77 -36.25
CA ASN A 161 20.58 -8.28 -37.44
C ASN A 161 22.10 -8.46 -37.30
N VAL A 162 22.60 -8.50 -36.07
CA VAL A 162 24.04 -8.65 -35.77
C VAL A 162 24.40 -10.12 -35.51
N GLY A 163 23.48 -10.88 -34.91
CA GLY A 163 23.73 -12.24 -34.48
C GLY A 163 24.55 -12.33 -33.18
N PRO A 164 24.99 -13.55 -32.80
CA PRO A 164 25.69 -13.79 -31.54
C PRO A 164 27.10 -13.19 -31.53
N THR A 165 27.47 -12.53 -30.45
CA THR A 165 28.81 -11.95 -30.24
C THR A 165 29.57 -12.63 -29.09
N SER A 166 30.88 -12.43 -28.99
CA SER A 166 31.69 -12.94 -27.88
C SER A 166 31.23 -12.45 -26.50
N THR A 167 30.70 -11.22 -26.43
CA THR A 167 30.09 -10.67 -25.22
C THR A 167 28.81 -11.42 -24.86
N ASP A 168 28.00 -11.81 -25.84
CA ASP A 168 26.79 -12.61 -25.61
C ASP A 168 27.17 -14.02 -25.10
N GLU A 169 28.21 -14.64 -25.67
CA GLU A 169 28.72 -15.94 -25.21
C GLU A 169 29.24 -15.93 -23.77
N ALA A 170 29.84 -14.82 -23.33
CA ALA A 170 30.28 -14.67 -21.94
C ALA A 170 29.08 -14.65 -20.97
N VAL A 171 28.01 -13.94 -21.33
CA VAL A 171 26.77 -13.89 -20.53
C VAL A 171 26.05 -15.24 -20.53
N VAL A 172 26.03 -15.97 -21.66
CA VAL A 172 25.46 -17.32 -21.75
C VAL A 172 26.06 -18.28 -20.72
N LYS A 173 27.38 -18.21 -20.47
CA LYS A 173 28.04 -19.05 -19.47
C LYS A 173 27.51 -18.79 -18.06
N LEU A 174 27.25 -17.53 -17.71
CA LEU A 174 26.66 -17.14 -16.42
C LEU A 174 25.21 -17.59 -16.33
N LEU A 175 24.42 -17.37 -17.39
CA LEU A 175 23.03 -17.77 -17.47
C LEU A 175 22.86 -19.28 -17.25
N ARG A 176 23.70 -20.10 -17.89
CA ARG A 176 23.68 -21.57 -17.72
C ARG A 176 24.02 -22.01 -16.30
N ARG A 177 24.95 -21.32 -15.63
CA ARG A 177 25.35 -21.63 -14.25
C ARG A 177 24.27 -21.26 -13.23
N SER A 178 23.41 -20.29 -13.56
CA SER A 178 22.40 -19.76 -12.64
C SER A 178 21.25 -20.70 -12.32
N GLY A 179 20.93 -21.63 -13.23
CA GLY A 179 19.77 -22.52 -13.12
C GLY A 179 18.40 -21.84 -13.26
N LYS A 180 18.35 -20.52 -13.54
CA LYS A 180 17.09 -19.78 -13.70
C LYS A 180 16.49 -20.00 -15.10
N PRO A 181 15.15 -19.90 -15.26
CA PRO A 181 14.53 -19.88 -16.58
C PRO A 181 15.03 -18.69 -17.41
N VAL A 182 15.52 -18.96 -18.62
CA VAL A 182 16.06 -17.95 -19.53
C VAL A 182 15.26 -17.96 -20.83
N PHE A 183 14.79 -16.79 -21.25
CA PHE A 183 14.14 -16.57 -22.54
C PHE A 183 15.09 -15.78 -23.45
N LEU A 184 15.54 -16.43 -24.52
CA LEU A 184 16.38 -15.82 -25.54
C LEU A 184 15.51 -14.99 -26.49
N ILE A 185 15.71 -13.68 -26.51
CA ILE A 185 14.90 -12.73 -27.25
C ILE A 185 15.70 -12.21 -28.44
N ALA A 186 15.20 -12.50 -29.63
CA ALA A 186 15.76 -12.08 -30.90
C ALA A 186 15.07 -10.79 -31.34
N ASN A 187 15.61 -9.64 -30.91
CA ASN A 187 15.00 -8.33 -31.13
C ASN A 187 15.36 -7.74 -32.51
N LYS A 188 14.57 -6.74 -32.95
CA LYS A 188 14.65 -6.06 -34.26
C LYS A 188 14.21 -6.92 -35.46
N VAL A 189 13.34 -7.91 -35.21
CA VAL A 189 12.65 -8.68 -36.25
C VAL A 189 11.39 -7.92 -36.65
N ASP A 190 11.55 -6.91 -37.49
CA ASP A 190 10.49 -5.96 -37.85
C ASP A 190 9.53 -6.53 -38.92
N ASP A 191 10.01 -7.42 -39.79
CA ASP A 191 9.25 -8.08 -40.86
C ASP A 191 9.35 -9.62 -40.79
N ILE A 192 8.38 -10.33 -41.36
CA ILE A 192 8.38 -11.80 -41.45
C ILE A 192 9.60 -12.33 -42.22
N ARG A 193 10.13 -11.54 -43.16
CA ARG A 193 11.33 -11.88 -43.93
C ARG A 193 12.60 -11.96 -43.08
N GLN A 194 12.59 -11.34 -41.89
CA GLN A 194 13.73 -11.31 -40.96
C GLN A 194 13.65 -12.41 -39.89
N GLU A 195 12.54 -13.16 -39.80
CA GLU A 195 12.44 -14.30 -38.87
C GLU A 195 13.56 -15.34 -39.03
N PRO A 196 14.06 -15.65 -40.25
CA PRO A 196 15.21 -16.54 -40.41
C PRO A 196 16.50 -16.03 -39.74
N GLU A 197 16.66 -14.72 -39.53
CA GLU A 197 17.86 -14.13 -38.90
C GLU A 197 17.96 -14.53 -37.41
N ALA A 198 16.81 -14.73 -36.76
CA ALA A 198 16.74 -15.27 -35.40
C ALA A 198 17.27 -16.71 -35.30
N ALA A 199 17.27 -17.48 -36.41
CA ALA A 199 17.76 -18.86 -36.40
C ALA A 199 19.25 -18.96 -36.06
N SER A 200 20.04 -17.92 -36.35
CA SER A 200 21.47 -17.86 -36.00
C SER A 200 21.71 -17.93 -34.49
N LEU A 201 20.75 -17.50 -33.68
CA LEU A 201 20.87 -17.41 -32.23
C LEU A 201 20.72 -18.77 -31.52
N TRP A 202 20.26 -19.82 -32.23
CA TRP A 202 20.30 -21.20 -31.72
C TRP A 202 21.72 -21.64 -31.34
N ALA A 203 22.74 -21.07 -31.98
CA ALA A 203 24.14 -21.32 -31.66
C ALA A 203 24.52 -20.98 -30.21
N LEU A 204 23.78 -20.07 -29.55
CA LEU A 204 23.97 -19.72 -28.14
C LEU A 204 23.51 -20.85 -27.20
N GLY A 205 22.70 -21.80 -27.69
CA GLY A 205 22.26 -22.98 -26.95
C GLY A 205 21.53 -22.64 -25.66
N LEU A 206 20.62 -21.67 -25.72
CA LEU A 206 19.71 -21.27 -24.63
C LEU A 206 18.25 -21.70 -24.90
N GLY A 207 18.01 -22.55 -25.91
CA GLY A 207 16.69 -22.94 -26.37
C GLY A 207 16.20 -22.13 -27.57
N GLN A 208 14.90 -22.17 -27.83
CA GLN A 208 14.28 -21.46 -28.96
C GLN A 208 14.41 -19.94 -28.79
N PRO A 209 14.94 -19.21 -29.80
CA PRO A 209 14.91 -17.76 -29.82
C PRO A 209 13.50 -17.25 -30.14
N TRP A 210 13.05 -16.25 -29.39
CA TRP A 210 11.76 -15.58 -29.54
C TRP A 210 11.92 -14.33 -30.42
N PRO A 211 11.45 -14.34 -31.67
CA PRO A 211 11.55 -13.18 -32.56
C PRO A 211 10.60 -12.09 -32.11
N VAL A 212 11.15 -10.91 -31.81
CA VAL A 212 10.36 -9.74 -31.40
C VAL A 212 10.79 -8.48 -32.14
N SER A 213 9.83 -7.56 -32.29
CA SER A 213 10.12 -6.17 -32.59
C SER A 213 9.66 -5.31 -31.43
N ALA A 214 10.61 -4.82 -30.62
CA ALA A 214 10.30 -3.83 -29.59
C ALA A 214 9.67 -2.55 -30.18
N LEU A 215 10.10 -2.17 -31.39
CA LEU A 215 9.64 -0.97 -32.09
C LEU A 215 8.19 -1.11 -32.57
N HIS A 216 7.84 -2.23 -33.18
CA HIS A 216 6.50 -2.46 -33.77
C HIS A 216 5.56 -3.29 -32.88
N GLY A 217 6.05 -3.86 -31.78
CA GLY A 217 5.28 -4.66 -30.83
C GLY A 217 5.06 -6.12 -31.25
N ARG A 218 5.66 -6.58 -32.34
CA ARG A 218 5.52 -7.95 -32.85
C ARG A 218 6.14 -8.97 -31.89
N GLY A 219 5.44 -10.08 -31.62
CA GLY A 219 5.93 -11.22 -30.84
C GLY A 219 6.06 -10.97 -29.32
N VAL A 220 5.77 -9.75 -28.84
CA VAL A 220 5.92 -9.42 -27.41
C VAL A 220 4.82 -10.06 -26.56
N ALA A 221 3.60 -10.15 -27.07
CA ALA A 221 2.48 -10.81 -26.37
C ALA A 221 2.77 -12.29 -26.13
N ASP A 222 3.09 -13.04 -27.20
CA ASP A 222 3.42 -14.48 -27.12
C ASP A 222 4.62 -14.73 -26.18
N LEU A 223 5.62 -13.84 -26.21
CA LEU A 223 6.76 -13.89 -25.29
C LEU A 223 6.33 -13.71 -23.82
N LEU A 224 5.46 -12.74 -23.53
CA LEU A 224 4.99 -12.48 -22.16
C LEU A 224 4.15 -13.64 -21.63
N ASP A 225 3.28 -14.22 -22.46
CA ASP A 225 2.49 -15.39 -22.09
C ASP A 225 3.39 -16.56 -21.69
N ALA A 226 4.41 -16.86 -22.51
CA ALA A 226 5.37 -17.92 -22.22
C ALA A 226 6.23 -17.64 -20.98
N ILE A 227 6.60 -16.38 -20.73
CA ILE A 227 7.32 -15.98 -19.51
C ILE A 227 6.46 -16.20 -18.28
N LEU A 228 5.19 -15.80 -18.31
CA LEU A 228 4.29 -15.90 -17.17
C LEU A 228 4.02 -17.36 -16.77
N GLU A 229 3.97 -18.30 -17.73
CA GLU A 229 3.89 -19.73 -17.42
C GLU A 229 5.06 -20.25 -16.56
N LYS A 230 6.24 -19.62 -16.67
CA LYS A 230 7.44 -19.99 -15.90
C LYS A 230 7.67 -19.09 -14.69
N LEU A 231 6.91 -18.01 -14.57
CA LEU A 231 7.05 -17.02 -13.52
C LEU A 231 6.29 -17.50 -12.27
N PRO A 232 6.93 -17.57 -11.08
CA PRO A 232 6.24 -17.98 -9.87
C PRO A 232 5.19 -16.93 -9.46
N GLU A 233 4.15 -17.33 -8.72
CA GLU A 233 3.13 -16.39 -8.22
C GLU A 233 3.69 -15.44 -7.15
N ILE A 234 4.66 -15.93 -6.38
CA ILE A 234 5.41 -15.17 -5.38
C ILE A 234 6.89 -15.35 -5.72
N SER A 235 7.64 -14.25 -5.80
CA SER A 235 9.07 -14.30 -6.10
C SER A 235 9.82 -15.18 -5.09
N ASN A 236 10.73 -16.01 -5.59
CA ASN A 236 11.63 -16.81 -4.76
C ASN A 236 12.88 -16.02 -4.33
N VAL A 237 13.08 -14.82 -4.88
CA VAL A 237 14.30 -14.02 -4.71
C VAL A 237 14.05 -12.62 -4.17
N ALA A 238 12.88 -12.03 -4.45
CA ALA A 238 12.51 -10.76 -3.86
C ALA A 238 12.15 -11.00 -2.39
N LYS A 239 12.86 -10.29 -1.50
CA LYS A 239 12.51 -10.25 -0.08
C LYS A 239 11.08 -9.73 0.04
N GLN A 240 10.32 -10.31 0.96
CA GLN A 240 9.10 -9.72 1.46
C GLN A 240 9.42 -8.31 1.97
N GLU A 241 9.13 -7.28 1.18
CA GLU A 241 9.34 -5.90 1.60
C GLU A 241 8.19 -5.48 2.51
N VAL A 242 8.50 -5.24 3.79
CA VAL A 242 7.81 -4.19 4.55
C VAL A 242 8.26 -2.87 3.92
N GLY A 243 7.55 -2.45 2.87
CA GLY A 243 8.07 -1.52 1.87
C GLY A 243 8.33 -0.11 2.38
N GLY A 244 9.58 0.34 2.28
CA GLY A 244 10.02 1.74 2.27
C GLY A 244 9.67 2.62 3.48
N PRO A 245 10.16 3.88 3.51
CA PRO A 245 9.67 4.89 4.44
C PRO A 245 8.14 5.01 4.37
N ARG A 246 7.45 4.95 5.53
CA ARG A 246 5.98 5.08 5.60
C ARG A 246 5.53 6.40 5.00
N ARG A 247 4.39 6.37 4.30
CA ARG A 247 3.94 7.49 3.46
C ARG A 247 2.96 8.38 4.21
N VAL A 248 3.29 9.67 4.30
CA VAL A 248 2.57 10.66 5.10
C VAL A 248 2.03 11.77 4.21
N ALA A 249 0.72 12.02 4.25
CA ALA A 249 0.11 13.22 3.66
C ALA A 249 -0.04 14.31 4.73
N ILE A 250 0.26 15.57 4.37
CA ILE A 250 0.01 16.73 5.24
C ILE A 250 -1.18 17.52 4.68
N LEU A 251 -2.27 17.52 5.44
CA LEU A 251 -3.55 18.12 5.04
C LEU A 251 -3.98 19.23 5.99
N GLY A 252 -5.03 19.94 5.61
CA GLY A 252 -5.62 21.04 6.38
C GLY A 252 -5.94 22.26 5.52
N ARG A 253 -6.63 23.24 6.09
CA ARG A 253 -7.05 24.46 5.39
C ARG A 253 -5.89 25.34 4.93
N PRO A 254 -6.11 26.30 4.00
CA PRO A 254 -5.12 27.33 3.71
C PRO A 254 -4.62 28.02 5.00
N ASN A 255 -3.34 28.39 5.04
CA ASN A 255 -2.71 29.16 6.13
C ASN A 255 -2.62 28.52 7.54
N VAL A 256 -3.08 27.27 7.72
CA VAL A 256 -2.93 26.52 9.00
C VAL A 256 -1.48 26.15 9.35
N GLY A 257 -0.53 26.37 8.44
CA GLY A 257 0.91 26.14 8.67
C GLY A 257 1.51 24.89 8.04
N LYS A 258 0.87 24.27 7.04
CA LYS A 258 1.41 23.11 6.29
C LYS A 258 2.81 23.36 5.71
N SER A 259 3.02 24.51 5.06
CA SER A 259 4.33 24.86 4.48
C SER A 259 5.38 25.10 5.56
N SER A 260 4.99 25.72 6.68
CA SER A 260 5.88 25.89 7.82
C SER A 260 6.29 24.54 8.42
N LEU A 261 5.35 23.59 8.50
CA LEU A 261 5.63 22.24 8.98
C LEU A 261 6.65 21.53 8.08
N LEU A 262 6.38 21.48 6.77
CA LEU A 262 7.31 20.86 5.83
C LEU A 262 8.68 21.52 5.84
N ASN A 263 8.76 22.85 5.81
CA ASN A 263 10.04 23.54 5.83
C ASN A 263 10.83 23.26 7.11
N LYS A 264 10.14 23.12 8.25
CA LYS A 264 10.78 22.83 9.53
C LYS A 264 11.29 21.39 9.58
N VAL A 265 10.46 20.43 9.16
CA VAL A 265 10.80 19.00 9.09
C VAL A 265 11.97 18.78 8.12
N VAL A 266 11.98 19.46 6.97
CA VAL A 266 13.07 19.40 5.98
C VAL A 266 14.34 20.16 6.44
N GLY A 267 14.20 21.15 7.32
CA GLY A 267 15.29 22.06 7.72
C GLY A 267 16.03 21.71 9.01
N GLU A 268 15.40 20.98 9.95
CA GLU A 268 16.00 20.62 11.26
C GLU A 268 16.64 19.24 11.31
N GLU A 269 16.17 18.30 10.50
CA GLU A 269 16.74 16.95 10.41
C GLU A 269 17.26 16.77 8.99
N ARG A 270 18.51 16.35 8.87
CA ARG A 270 19.20 16.23 7.58
C ARG A 270 18.27 15.49 6.63
N VAL A 271 17.88 16.13 5.53
CA VAL A 271 17.44 15.39 4.35
C VAL A 271 18.52 14.34 4.15
N VAL A 272 18.22 13.07 4.40
CA VAL A 272 19.09 11.99 3.99
C VAL A 272 18.99 12.00 2.48
N VAL A 273 19.77 12.89 1.87
CA VAL A 273 20.18 12.74 0.50
C VAL A 273 21.04 11.50 0.54
N ASN A 274 20.39 10.34 0.42
CA ASN A 274 21.12 9.15 0.09
C ASN A 274 21.68 9.46 -1.29
N ALA A 275 22.97 9.79 -1.35
CA ALA A 275 23.67 10.13 -2.58
C ALA A 275 23.77 8.94 -3.54
N LEU A 276 23.20 7.79 -3.16
CA LEU A 276 22.83 6.69 -4.04
C LEU A 276 21.61 7.10 -4.87
N ALA A 277 21.89 7.72 -6.01
CA ALA A 277 20.93 8.16 -7.01
C ALA A 277 20.00 7.01 -7.43
N GLY A 278 18.77 7.03 -6.93
CA GLY A 278 17.81 5.95 -7.15
C GLY A 278 16.38 6.27 -6.71
N THR A 279 16.00 7.55 -6.67
CA THR A 279 14.59 7.92 -6.48
C THR A 279 13.86 7.84 -7.82
N THR A 280 13.12 6.76 -8.03
CA THR A 280 12.21 6.59 -9.15
C THR A 280 11.13 7.68 -9.13
N ARG A 281 11.38 8.73 -9.92
CA ARG A 281 10.46 9.38 -10.88
C ARG A 281 9.01 9.69 -10.51
N ASP A 282 8.65 9.85 -9.24
CA ASP A 282 7.52 10.70 -8.84
C ASP A 282 8.09 12.12 -8.56
N PRO A 283 7.81 13.16 -9.38
CA PRO A 283 8.48 14.46 -9.27
C PRO A 283 8.16 15.29 -8.01
N VAL A 284 7.63 14.69 -6.93
CA VAL A 284 6.89 15.46 -5.91
C VAL A 284 6.98 14.94 -4.46
N ASP A 285 7.58 13.78 -4.19
CA ASP A 285 7.59 13.20 -2.84
C ASP A 285 8.97 13.40 -2.16
N GLU A 286 8.98 13.88 -0.92
CA GLU A 286 10.21 14.16 -0.15
C GLU A 286 10.44 13.10 0.93
N GLN A 287 11.65 12.53 0.99
CA GLN A 287 12.06 11.70 2.10
C GLN A 287 12.66 12.58 3.20
N VAL A 288 12.11 12.49 4.40
CA VAL A 288 12.55 13.30 5.52
C VAL A 288 12.77 12.42 6.74
N GLU A 289 13.91 12.61 7.40
CA GLU A 289 14.14 12.05 8.72
C GLU A 289 13.34 12.89 9.73
N LEU A 290 12.50 12.25 10.53
CA LEU A 290 11.76 12.88 11.62
C LEU A 290 11.84 11.96 12.83
N GLY A 291 12.39 12.48 13.95
CA GLY A 291 12.60 11.72 15.17
C GLY A 291 13.43 10.45 14.96
N GLY A 292 14.44 10.51 14.07
CA GLY A 292 15.35 9.40 13.80
C GLY A 292 14.79 8.27 12.91
N LYS A 293 13.61 8.47 12.31
CA LYS A 293 13.05 7.56 11.30
C LYS A 293 12.83 8.29 9.98
N VAL A 294 13.02 7.59 8.86
CA VAL A 294 12.78 8.14 7.53
C VAL A 294 11.30 7.98 7.18
N TRP A 295 10.67 9.07 6.76
CA TRP A 295 9.29 9.16 6.30
C TRP A 295 9.24 9.67 4.87
N ARG A 296 8.24 9.26 4.09
CA ARG A 296 7.99 9.82 2.75
C ARG A 296 6.78 10.72 2.79
N PHE A 297 6.98 12.03 2.64
CA PHE A 297 5.90 13.00 2.53
C PHE A 297 5.41 13.06 1.08
N VAL A 298 4.10 12.80 0.88
CA VAL A 298 3.49 12.78 -0.45
C VAL A 298 2.93 14.15 -0.84
N ASP A 299 3.02 14.48 -2.13
CA ASP A 299 2.50 15.73 -2.75
C ASP A 299 3.11 17.05 -2.19
N THR A 300 4.43 17.12 -1.97
CA THR A 300 5.07 18.33 -1.40
C THR A 300 5.17 19.53 -2.37
N ALA A 301 5.11 19.32 -3.69
CA ALA A 301 5.18 20.42 -4.67
C ALA A 301 3.93 21.31 -4.68
N GLY A 302 2.77 20.80 -4.23
CA GLY A 302 1.58 21.62 -3.99
C GLY A 302 1.77 22.60 -2.82
N ILE A 303 2.59 22.22 -1.84
CA ILE A 303 2.87 23.02 -0.63
C ILE A 303 3.99 24.05 -0.89
N ARG A 304 5.00 23.72 -1.71
CA ARG A 304 6.05 24.67 -2.15
C ARG A 304 5.55 25.73 -3.15
N ARG A 305 4.66 25.39 -4.10
CA ARG A 305 4.11 26.36 -5.08
C ARG A 305 3.21 27.45 -4.47
N ARG A 306 2.68 27.24 -3.25
CA ARG A 306 1.84 28.21 -2.54
C ARG A 306 2.59 29.43 -1.98
N VAL A 307 3.92 29.46 -2.06
CA VAL A 307 4.71 30.65 -1.70
C VAL A 307 4.50 31.80 -2.72
N HIS A 308 3.99 31.53 -3.93
CA HIS A 308 3.94 32.55 -5.00
C HIS A 308 2.56 32.87 -5.60
N LEU A 309 1.48 32.16 -5.28
CA LEU A 309 0.16 32.42 -5.90
C LEU A 309 -0.96 32.39 -4.86
N SER A 310 -1.26 33.56 -4.34
CA SER A 310 -2.50 33.89 -3.62
C SER A 310 -3.57 34.27 -4.62
N GLN A 311 -4.48 33.35 -4.96
CA GLN A 311 -5.92 33.52 -5.19
C GLN A 311 -6.49 32.48 -6.18
N GLY A 312 -7.65 31.90 -5.81
CA GLY A 312 -8.58 31.23 -6.71
C GLY A 312 -8.21 29.81 -7.16
N ALA A 313 -8.38 28.80 -6.29
CA ALA A 313 -8.36 27.39 -6.72
C ALA A 313 -8.95 26.41 -5.66
N ASP A 314 -10.18 26.62 -5.20
CA ASP A 314 -10.81 25.67 -4.24
C ASP A 314 -11.13 24.32 -4.90
N PHE A 315 -11.53 24.30 -6.17
CA PHE A 315 -11.84 23.07 -6.92
C PHE A 315 -10.61 22.20 -7.21
N TYR A 316 -9.44 22.80 -7.45
CA TYR A 316 -8.19 22.05 -7.67
C TYR A 316 -7.49 21.62 -6.37
N ALA A 317 -7.97 22.10 -5.21
CA ALA A 317 -7.44 21.68 -3.91
C ALA A 317 -7.99 20.31 -3.49
N SER A 318 -9.26 20.01 -3.78
CA SER A 318 -9.88 18.72 -3.43
C SER A 318 -9.31 17.55 -4.25
N LEU A 319 -9.17 17.70 -5.57
CA LEU A 319 -8.58 16.68 -6.45
C LEU A 319 -7.13 16.33 -6.06
N ARG A 320 -6.33 17.32 -5.65
CA ARG A 320 -4.96 17.09 -5.16
C ARG A 320 -4.95 16.41 -3.79
N THR A 321 -5.88 16.80 -2.91
CA THR A 321 -6.02 16.16 -1.59
C THR A 321 -6.34 14.67 -1.73
N SER A 322 -7.23 14.30 -2.66
CA SER A 322 -7.55 12.89 -2.97
C SER A 322 -6.33 12.13 -3.52
N ALA A 323 -5.61 12.70 -4.48
CA ALA A 323 -4.42 12.08 -5.06
C ALA A 323 -3.28 11.88 -4.03
N ALA A 324 -3.11 12.83 -3.10
CA ALA A 324 -2.18 12.69 -1.98
C ALA A 324 -2.61 11.56 -1.04
N LEU A 325 -3.89 11.48 -0.70
CA LEU A 325 -4.43 10.42 0.16
C LEU A 325 -4.35 9.02 -0.47
N GLU A 326 -4.53 8.89 -1.77
CA GLU A 326 -4.37 7.61 -2.48
C GLU A 326 -2.95 7.03 -2.32
N LYS A 327 -1.94 7.91 -2.30
CA LYS A 327 -0.54 7.53 -2.15
C LYS A 327 -0.09 7.38 -0.69
N ALA A 328 -0.76 8.06 0.26
CA ALA A 328 -0.40 8.05 1.68
C ALA A 328 -0.91 6.81 2.43
N GLU A 329 -0.30 6.50 3.56
CA GLU A 329 -0.80 5.50 4.52
C GLU A 329 -1.43 6.17 5.73
N VAL A 330 -0.86 7.31 6.12
CA VAL A 330 -1.34 8.16 7.22
C VAL A 330 -1.44 9.61 6.75
N ALA A 331 -2.50 10.28 7.18
CA ALA A 331 -2.69 11.70 6.99
C ALA A 331 -2.53 12.45 8.31
N VAL A 332 -1.71 13.49 8.29
CA VAL A 332 -1.60 14.48 9.36
C VAL A 332 -2.45 15.68 8.98
N VAL A 333 -3.59 15.86 9.66
CA VAL A 333 -4.47 17.01 9.44
C VAL A 333 -4.07 18.13 10.40
N LEU A 334 -3.65 19.27 9.86
CA LEU A 334 -3.27 20.44 10.65
C LEU A 334 -4.48 21.31 10.92
N ILE A 335 -4.70 21.61 12.20
CA ILE A 335 -5.74 22.52 12.68
C ILE A 335 -5.05 23.72 13.33
N ASP A 336 -5.47 24.92 12.97
CA ASP A 336 -4.99 26.16 13.59
C ASP A 336 -5.73 26.42 14.90
N VAL A 337 -5.01 26.41 16.03
CA VAL A 337 -5.63 26.58 17.36
C VAL A 337 -6.05 28.00 17.67
N THR A 338 -5.56 28.97 16.90
CA THR A 338 -5.90 30.39 17.08
C THR A 338 -7.25 30.76 16.48
N GLU A 339 -7.75 29.92 15.57
CA GLU A 339 -9.06 30.06 14.93
C GLU A 339 -10.04 29.00 15.46
N VAL A 340 -11.34 29.24 15.26
CA VAL A 340 -12.39 28.25 15.53
C VAL A 340 -12.28 27.11 14.53
N ILE A 341 -12.50 25.87 14.99
CA ILE A 341 -12.58 24.71 14.08
C ILE A 341 -13.69 24.95 13.06
N SER A 342 -13.33 24.93 11.78
CA SER A 342 -14.27 25.28 10.72
C SER A 342 -14.84 24.02 10.05
N GLU A 343 -15.95 24.18 9.32
CA GLU A 343 -16.51 23.09 8.49
C GLU A 343 -15.49 22.53 7.49
N GLN A 344 -14.55 23.33 7.00
CA GLN A 344 -13.54 22.86 6.05
C GLN A 344 -12.47 22.00 6.75
N ASP A 345 -12.21 22.20 8.05
CA ASP A 345 -11.36 21.28 8.82
C ASP A 345 -12.04 19.91 8.95
N VAL A 346 -13.33 19.90 9.30
CA VAL A 346 -14.15 18.68 9.41
C VAL A 346 -14.22 17.94 8.06
N ARG A 347 -14.50 18.65 6.96
CA ARG A 347 -14.53 18.04 5.61
C ARG A 347 -13.19 17.40 5.21
N VAL A 348 -12.07 18.01 5.59
CA VAL A 348 -10.75 17.42 5.31
C VAL A 348 -10.55 16.14 6.09
N ILE A 349 -10.99 16.09 7.36
CA ILE A 349 -10.96 14.90 8.20
C ILE A 349 -11.84 13.80 7.61
N ASP A 350 -13.08 14.12 7.23
CA ASP A 350 -14.01 13.17 6.62
C ASP A 350 -13.42 12.53 5.35
N LEU A 351 -12.75 13.31 4.51
CA LEU A 351 -12.06 12.81 3.32
C LEU A 351 -10.96 11.80 3.66
N VAL A 352 -10.23 11.99 4.78
CA VAL A 352 -9.26 10.99 5.26
C VAL A 352 -9.97 9.70 5.65
N LEU A 353 -11.09 9.78 6.38
CA LEU A 353 -11.86 8.62 6.81
C LEU A 353 -12.42 7.84 5.62
N GLU A 354 -13.00 8.55 4.64
CA GLU A 354 -13.52 7.97 3.39
C GLU A 354 -12.42 7.27 2.58
N SER A 355 -11.20 7.82 2.59
CA SER A 355 -10.04 7.21 1.93
C SER A 355 -9.46 6.00 2.67
N GLY A 356 -9.94 5.70 3.88
CA GLY A 356 -9.50 4.57 4.69
C GLY A 356 -8.07 4.69 5.21
N ARG A 357 -7.50 5.90 5.29
CA ARG A 357 -6.13 6.11 5.76
C ARG A 357 -6.10 6.37 7.26
N ALA A 358 -4.95 6.08 7.88
CA ALA A 358 -4.70 6.44 9.27
C ALA A 358 -4.75 7.97 9.44
N LEU A 359 -5.18 8.44 10.61
CA LEU A 359 -5.42 9.84 10.91
C LEU A 359 -4.65 10.27 12.16
N VAL A 360 -3.90 11.36 12.04
CA VAL A 360 -3.30 12.10 13.16
C VAL A 360 -3.75 13.55 13.09
N LEU A 361 -4.22 14.09 14.22
CA LEU A 361 -4.62 15.49 14.34
C LEU A 361 -3.47 16.30 14.92
N ALA A 362 -2.98 17.28 14.16
CA ALA A 362 -1.90 18.17 14.58
C ALA A 362 -2.46 19.58 14.86
N PHE A 363 -2.59 19.92 16.14
CA PHE A 363 -3.01 21.24 16.60
C PHE A 363 -1.81 22.20 16.56
N ASN A 364 -1.75 22.99 15.50
CA ASN A 364 -0.62 23.87 15.17
C ASN A 364 -0.82 25.29 15.69
N LYS A 365 0.28 26.05 15.78
CA LYS A 365 0.38 27.39 16.40
C LYS A 365 0.12 27.38 17.91
N TRP A 366 0.47 26.28 18.57
CA TRP A 366 0.33 26.16 20.03
C TRP A 366 1.17 27.17 20.83
N ASP A 367 2.12 27.86 20.19
CA ASP A 367 2.85 28.99 20.76
C ASP A 367 2.00 30.26 20.95
N GLN A 368 0.82 30.33 20.32
CA GLN A 368 -0.03 31.53 20.26
C GLN A 368 -1.34 31.37 21.04
N ILE A 369 -1.52 30.26 21.76
CA ILE A 369 -2.74 30.00 22.52
C ILE A 369 -2.63 30.54 23.95
N ASP A 370 -3.70 31.19 24.42
CA ASP A 370 -3.89 31.57 25.82
C ASP A 370 -4.84 30.60 26.56
N ASP A 371 -4.97 30.77 27.87
CA ASP A 371 -5.78 29.86 28.70
C ASP A 371 -7.28 29.91 28.35
N ASP A 372 -7.79 31.07 27.92
CA ASP A 372 -9.19 31.22 27.55
C ASP A 372 -9.47 30.53 26.21
N ARG A 373 -8.68 30.80 25.17
CA ARG A 373 -8.79 30.12 23.88
C ARG A 373 -8.66 28.61 24.04
N ARG A 374 -7.77 28.13 24.91
CA ARG A 374 -7.62 26.70 25.21
C ARG A 374 -8.94 26.09 25.71
N ARG A 375 -9.67 26.75 26.62
CA ARG A 375 -10.96 26.26 27.12
C ARG A 375 -12.06 26.27 26.05
N TYR A 376 -12.01 27.18 25.08
CA TYR A 376 -12.93 27.17 23.94
C TYR A 376 -12.59 26.05 22.97
N LEU A 377 -11.30 25.88 22.66
CA LEU A 377 -10.82 24.82 21.78
C LEU A 377 -11.21 23.42 22.27
N GLU A 378 -11.05 23.12 23.56
CA GLU A 378 -11.46 21.81 24.10
C GLU A 378 -12.96 21.52 23.89
N ARG A 379 -13.81 22.54 24.02
CA ARG A 379 -15.25 22.43 23.74
C ARG A 379 -15.54 22.23 22.25
N GLU A 380 -14.83 22.95 21.38
CA GLU A 380 -14.93 22.76 19.93
C GLU A 380 -14.50 21.35 19.53
N ILE A 381 -13.42 20.82 20.12
CA ILE A 381 -12.96 19.46 19.86
C ILE A 381 -14.00 18.42 20.32
N GLU A 382 -14.61 18.60 21.48
CA GLU A 382 -15.66 17.72 21.98
C GLU A 382 -16.93 17.77 21.13
N GLN A 383 -17.26 18.93 20.56
CA GLN A 383 -18.47 19.10 19.75
C GLN A 383 -18.27 18.66 18.29
N ASP A 384 -17.20 19.13 17.65
CA ASP A 384 -17.01 19.01 16.21
C ASP A 384 -16.18 17.76 15.84
N LEU A 385 -15.30 17.30 16.73
CA LEU A 385 -14.34 16.22 16.45
C LEU A 385 -14.60 14.94 17.28
N ALA A 386 -15.74 14.82 17.96
CA ALA A 386 -16.10 13.62 18.74
C ALA A 386 -16.03 12.33 17.92
N HIS A 387 -16.47 12.37 16.66
CA HIS A 387 -16.48 11.22 15.75
C HIS A 387 -15.07 10.70 15.39
N VAL A 388 -14.03 11.51 15.61
CA VAL A 388 -12.61 11.16 15.47
C VAL A 388 -11.83 11.24 16.78
N ALA A 389 -12.49 11.13 17.93
CA ALA A 389 -11.82 11.16 19.24
C ALA A 389 -10.74 10.08 19.42
N TRP A 390 -10.81 9.00 18.64
CA TRP A 390 -9.83 7.92 18.59
C TRP A 390 -8.52 8.28 17.85
N ALA A 391 -8.47 9.41 17.14
CA ALA A 391 -7.27 9.85 16.43
C ALA A 391 -6.29 10.54 17.39
N PRO A 392 -4.98 10.19 17.38
CA PRO A 392 -3.97 10.85 18.18
C PRO A 392 -3.93 12.35 17.94
N ARG A 393 -3.88 13.12 19.03
CA ARG A 393 -3.80 14.58 19.02
C ARG A 393 -2.40 15.02 19.41
N VAL A 394 -1.76 15.82 18.57
CA VAL A 394 -0.41 16.34 18.82
C VAL A 394 -0.44 17.85 18.77
N ASN A 395 -0.03 18.47 19.88
CA ASN A 395 0.04 19.93 19.99
C ASN A 395 1.43 20.41 19.61
N ILE A 396 1.52 21.14 18.50
CA ILE A 396 2.78 21.54 17.87
C ILE A 396 2.84 23.05 17.57
N SER A 397 4.05 23.54 17.30
CA SER A 397 4.24 24.82 16.64
C SER A 397 5.25 24.66 15.52
N ALA A 398 4.74 24.56 14.29
CA ALA A 398 5.56 24.43 13.09
C ALA A 398 6.54 25.61 12.89
N LYS A 399 6.18 26.80 13.39
CA LYS A 399 7.04 27.99 13.30
C LYS A 399 8.25 27.89 14.24
N THR A 400 8.04 27.44 15.47
CA THR A 400 9.10 27.38 16.49
C THR A 400 9.87 26.05 16.47
N GLY A 401 9.22 24.97 16.02
CA GLY A 401 9.72 23.59 16.13
C GLY A 401 9.24 22.86 17.39
N ARG A 402 8.43 23.52 18.23
CA ARG A 402 7.96 22.93 19.49
C ARG A 402 7.16 21.65 19.22
N HIS A 403 7.55 20.56 19.90
CA HIS A 403 6.88 19.27 19.94
C HIS A 403 6.74 18.55 18.59
N MET A 404 7.55 18.91 17.60
CA MET A 404 7.55 18.27 16.29
C MET A 404 7.92 16.78 16.38
N GLU A 405 8.81 16.42 17.30
CA GLU A 405 9.22 15.05 17.60
C GLU A 405 8.06 14.17 18.07
N LYS A 406 7.01 14.76 18.66
CA LYS A 406 5.82 14.01 19.13
C LYS A 406 4.90 13.55 18.01
N LEU A 407 5.10 14.04 16.78
CA LEU A 407 4.39 13.51 15.61
C LEU A 407 4.78 12.07 15.33
N VAL A 408 6.05 11.69 15.55
CA VAL A 408 6.56 10.33 15.27
C VAL A 408 5.80 9.25 16.04
N PRO A 409 5.71 9.28 17.38
CA PRO A 409 4.97 8.24 18.12
C PRO A 409 3.47 8.24 17.77
N ALA A 410 2.88 9.39 17.42
CA ALA A 410 1.49 9.45 16.98
C ALA A 410 1.28 8.81 15.60
N LEU A 411 2.21 9.02 14.66
CA LEU A 411 2.21 8.39 13.34
C LEU A 411 2.40 6.87 13.45
N GLU A 412 3.34 6.44 14.28
CA GLU A 412 3.60 5.02 14.54
C GLU A 412 2.38 4.33 15.13
N LEU A 413 1.82 4.88 16.21
CA LEU A 413 0.61 4.34 16.83
C LEU A 413 -0.55 4.22 15.82
N ALA A 414 -0.75 5.25 15.00
CA ALA A 414 -1.79 5.27 13.98
C ALA A 414 -1.56 4.21 12.90
N LEU A 415 -0.30 4.01 12.46
CA LEU A 415 0.07 3.04 11.43
C LEU A 415 0.08 1.61 11.95
N GLU A 416 0.54 1.36 13.18
CA GLU A 416 0.45 0.06 13.86
C GLU A 416 -1.01 -0.35 14.03
N SER A 417 -1.84 0.56 14.50
CA SER A 417 -3.30 0.39 14.57
C SER A 417 -3.93 0.13 13.20
N TRP A 418 -3.43 0.79 12.16
CA TRP A 418 -3.88 0.60 10.77
C TRP A 418 -3.31 -0.66 10.11
N ASP A 419 -2.34 -1.31 10.73
CA ASP A 419 -1.82 -2.61 10.28
C ASP A 419 -2.42 -3.78 11.07
N THR A 420 -3.14 -3.49 12.17
CA THR A 420 -3.61 -4.47 13.14
C THR A 420 -4.59 -5.47 12.51
N ARG A 421 -4.27 -6.76 12.68
CA ARG A 421 -5.10 -7.91 12.33
C ARG A 421 -5.63 -8.57 13.62
N VAL A 422 -6.93 -8.80 13.66
CA VAL A 422 -7.61 -9.57 14.69
C VAL A 422 -7.94 -10.93 14.10
N ALA A 423 -7.49 -12.00 14.76
CA ALA A 423 -7.77 -13.36 14.34
C ALA A 423 -9.28 -13.61 14.25
N THR A 424 -9.71 -14.35 13.23
CA THR A 424 -11.13 -14.69 13.01
C THR A 424 -11.76 -15.35 14.23
N GLY A 425 -11.01 -16.22 14.89
CA GLY A 425 -11.36 -16.82 16.17
C GLY A 425 -11.71 -15.79 17.25
N LYS A 426 -10.74 -14.93 17.57
CA LYS A 426 -10.87 -13.89 18.59
C LYS A 426 -12.00 -12.92 18.27
N PHE A 427 -12.17 -12.55 17.00
CA PHE A 427 -13.27 -11.69 16.58
C PHE A 427 -14.65 -12.34 16.76
N ASN A 428 -14.82 -13.63 16.44
CA ASN A 428 -16.09 -14.32 16.66
C ASN A 428 -16.40 -14.54 18.15
N ALA A 429 -15.38 -14.82 18.97
CA ALA A 429 -15.53 -14.89 20.43
C ALA A 429 -16.02 -13.54 20.98
N PHE A 430 -15.37 -12.44 20.58
CA PHE A 430 -15.77 -11.08 20.90
C PHE A 430 -17.23 -10.78 20.50
N LEU A 431 -17.64 -11.12 19.27
CA LEU A 431 -19.02 -10.89 18.80
C LEU A 431 -20.05 -11.70 19.59
N ALA A 432 -19.70 -12.94 19.99
CA ALA A 432 -20.57 -13.81 20.76
C ALA A 432 -20.79 -13.28 22.19
N GLU A 433 -19.73 -12.84 22.86
CA GLU A 433 -19.82 -12.22 24.19
C GLU A 433 -20.64 -10.93 24.13
N LEU A 434 -20.36 -10.09 23.14
CA LEU A 434 -21.07 -8.82 22.98
C LEU A 434 -22.57 -9.02 22.74
N ALA A 435 -22.93 -10.00 21.90
CA ALA A 435 -24.34 -10.32 21.64
C ALA A 435 -25.04 -10.97 22.85
N ALA A 436 -24.31 -11.62 23.75
CA ALA A 436 -24.85 -12.19 24.97
C ALA A 436 -25.12 -11.12 26.05
N GLU A 437 -24.21 -10.17 26.22
CA GLU A 437 -24.33 -9.07 27.18
C GLU A 437 -25.35 -8.02 26.72
N HIS A 438 -25.24 -7.61 25.45
CA HIS A 438 -26.06 -6.57 24.86
C HIS A 438 -26.69 -7.05 23.55
N PRO A 439 -27.77 -7.84 23.60
CA PRO A 439 -28.44 -8.33 22.40
C PRO A 439 -29.02 -7.20 21.53
N HIS A 440 -29.01 -7.38 20.20
CA HIS A 440 -29.60 -6.40 19.27
C HIS A 440 -31.11 -6.18 19.57
N PRO A 441 -31.63 -4.94 19.55
CA PRO A 441 -33.04 -4.67 19.84
C PRO A 441 -33.98 -5.25 18.78
N VAL A 442 -35.17 -5.72 19.18
CA VAL A 442 -36.14 -6.32 18.26
C VAL A 442 -37.05 -5.24 17.68
N ARG A 443 -37.00 -5.00 16.36
CA ARG A 443 -37.84 -3.98 15.68
C ARG A 443 -38.87 -4.55 14.69
N SER A 444 -38.70 -5.77 14.22
CA SER A 444 -39.58 -6.39 13.19
C SER A 444 -40.01 -7.82 13.55
N GLY A 445 -40.21 -8.10 14.84
CA GLY A 445 -40.70 -9.39 15.35
C GLY A 445 -39.68 -10.53 15.36
N LYS A 446 -38.56 -10.42 14.63
CA LYS A 446 -37.40 -11.32 14.74
C LYS A 446 -36.15 -10.53 15.07
N GLN A 447 -35.38 -11.06 16.01
CA GLN A 447 -34.07 -10.52 16.36
C GLN A 447 -33.03 -10.94 15.31
N PRO A 448 -32.30 -9.99 14.69
CA PRO A 448 -31.14 -10.33 13.88
C PRO A 448 -30.10 -11.08 14.71
N ARG A 449 -29.58 -12.18 14.18
CA ARG A 449 -28.49 -12.93 14.82
C ARG A 449 -27.22 -12.73 14.01
N ILE A 450 -26.11 -12.56 14.71
CA ILE A 450 -24.76 -12.62 14.14
C ILE A 450 -24.43 -14.09 13.94
N LEU A 451 -24.08 -14.45 12.71
CA LEU A 451 -23.74 -15.82 12.31
C LEU A 451 -22.23 -16.06 12.39
N PHE A 452 -21.49 -15.09 11.86
CA PHE A 452 -20.04 -15.16 11.73
C PHE A 452 -19.50 -13.75 11.47
N GLY A 453 -18.27 -13.49 11.89
CA GLY A 453 -17.54 -12.28 11.54
C GLY A 453 -16.12 -12.61 11.11
N THR A 454 -15.57 -11.81 10.21
CA THR A 454 -14.13 -11.87 9.87
C THR A 454 -13.59 -10.48 9.58
N GLN A 455 -12.26 -10.32 9.69
CA GLN A 455 -11.57 -9.14 9.20
C GLN A 455 -11.08 -9.38 7.77
N ALA A 456 -11.73 -8.74 6.80
CA ALA A 456 -11.43 -8.87 5.37
C ALA A 456 -10.17 -8.10 4.95
N SER A 457 -9.87 -6.98 5.61
CA SER A 457 -8.66 -6.18 5.37
C SER A 457 -8.14 -5.59 6.66
N SER A 458 -6.82 -5.45 6.79
CA SER A 458 -6.20 -4.68 7.87
C SER A 458 -5.99 -3.22 7.54
N ARG A 459 -5.99 -2.83 6.26
CA ARG A 459 -5.52 -1.52 5.78
C ARG A 459 -6.56 -0.77 4.94
N PRO A 460 -7.59 -0.15 5.54
CA PRO A 460 -7.88 -0.08 6.98
C PRO A 460 -8.55 -1.34 7.54
N PRO A 461 -8.60 -1.50 8.88
CA PRO A 461 -9.30 -2.59 9.55
C PRO A 461 -10.77 -2.63 9.12
N THR A 462 -11.10 -3.63 8.30
CA THR A 462 -12.41 -3.80 7.68
C THR A 462 -12.99 -5.14 8.11
N PHE A 463 -14.02 -5.07 8.94
CA PHE A 463 -14.72 -6.21 9.50
C PHE A 463 -16.01 -6.47 8.70
N VAL A 464 -16.21 -7.71 8.28
CA VAL A 464 -17.43 -8.18 7.63
C VAL A 464 -18.19 -9.06 8.60
N ILE A 465 -19.44 -8.71 8.86
CA ILE A 465 -20.32 -9.44 9.78
C ILE A 465 -21.48 -10.06 8.98
N PHE A 466 -21.57 -11.37 9.03
CA PHE A 466 -22.66 -12.15 8.44
C PHE A 466 -23.80 -12.25 9.45
N THR A 467 -25.01 -11.88 9.03
CA THR A 467 -26.17 -11.81 9.93
C THR A 467 -27.42 -12.38 9.29
N THR A 468 -28.41 -12.80 10.10
CA THR A 468 -29.72 -13.23 9.59
C THR A 468 -30.66 -12.07 9.26
N GLY A 469 -30.25 -10.84 9.54
CA GLY A 469 -31.09 -9.65 9.43
C GLY A 469 -30.28 -8.38 9.65
N PHE A 470 -30.89 -7.24 9.35
CA PHE A 470 -30.20 -5.96 9.42
C PHE A 470 -29.86 -5.56 10.86
N LEU A 471 -28.60 -5.20 11.13
CA LEU A 471 -28.16 -4.56 12.37
C LEU A 471 -28.31 -3.05 12.26
N ASP A 472 -29.06 -2.45 13.17
CA ASP A 472 -29.30 -1.01 13.25
C ASP A 472 -27.97 -0.23 13.28
N PRO A 473 -27.92 0.99 12.70
CA PRO A 473 -26.69 1.79 12.69
C PRO A 473 -26.10 2.04 14.09
N GLY A 474 -26.96 2.21 15.11
CA GLY A 474 -26.53 2.36 16.50
C GLY A 474 -25.83 1.12 17.05
N TYR A 475 -26.32 -0.08 16.73
CA TYR A 475 -25.68 -1.33 17.14
C TYR A 475 -24.35 -1.55 16.41
N ARG A 476 -24.24 -1.16 15.14
CA ARG A 476 -22.96 -1.19 14.41
C ARG A 476 -21.93 -0.23 15.01
N ARG A 477 -22.34 1.00 15.37
CA ARG A 477 -21.47 1.95 16.11
C ARG A 477 -21.06 1.39 17.47
N PHE A 478 -21.96 0.72 18.15
CA PHE A 478 -21.66 0.03 19.40
C PHE A 478 -20.58 -1.05 19.21
N ILE A 479 -20.73 -1.95 18.23
CA ILE A 479 -19.68 -2.95 17.90
C ILE A 479 -18.34 -2.25 17.58
N GLN A 480 -18.36 -1.18 16.79
CA GLN A 480 -17.17 -0.42 16.42
C GLN A 480 -16.47 0.19 17.64
N ARG A 481 -17.22 0.80 18.56
CA ARG A 481 -16.69 1.35 19.81
C ARG A 481 -16.07 0.25 20.68
N ARG A 482 -16.74 -0.90 20.80
CA ARG A 482 -16.26 -2.05 21.57
C ARG A 482 -15.00 -2.67 20.98
N LEU A 483 -14.90 -2.74 19.66
CA LEU A 483 -13.65 -3.11 18.98
C LEU A 483 -12.49 -2.17 19.36
N ARG A 484 -12.76 -0.86 19.46
CA ARG A 484 -11.74 0.10 19.89
C ARG A 484 -11.32 -0.07 21.36
N GLU A 485 -12.29 -0.34 22.23
CA GLU A 485 -12.03 -0.53 23.67
C GLU A 485 -11.17 -1.78 23.92
N VAL A 486 -11.40 -2.87 23.18
CA VAL A 486 -10.71 -4.16 23.38
C VAL A 486 -9.40 -4.25 22.61
N TYR A 487 -9.40 -3.90 21.32
CA TYR A 487 -8.26 -4.10 20.42
C TYR A 487 -7.51 -2.81 20.06
N GLY A 488 -7.96 -1.65 20.58
CA GLY A 488 -7.32 -0.36 20.34
C GLY A 488 -7.76 0.30 19.02
N PHE A 489 -6.90 0.32 18.01
CA PHE A 489 -7.09 1.09 16.76
C PHE A 489 -6.97 2.61 16.88
N ALA A 490 -6.16 3.11 17.82
CA ALA A 490 -5.88 4.54 17.93
C ALA A 490 -5.25 5.06 16.64
N GLY A 491 -5.88 6.07 16.02
CA GLY A 491 -5.40 6.64 14.75
C GLY A 491 -5.75 5.84 13.50
N SER A 492 -6.49 4.74 13.60
CA SER A 492 -7.00 3.99 12.45
C SER A 492 -8.54 4.05 12.36
N PRO A 493 -9.12 4.31 11.17
CA PRO A 493 -10.55 4.13 10.95
C PRO A 493 -10.90 2.64 10.99
N ILE A 494 -12.09 2.31 11.52
CA ILE A 494 -12.62 0.94 11.49
C ILE A 494 -13.83 0.93 10.58
N ASN A 495 -13.82 0.04 9.58
CA ASN A 495 -14.94 -0.17 8.69
C ASN A 495 -15.68 -1.43 9.10
N ILE A 496 -17.00 -1.32 9.30
CA ILE A 496 -17.87 -2.47 9.53
C ILE A 496 -18.85 -2.60 8.38
N SER A 497 -18.66 -3.65 7.59
CA SER A 497 -19.62 -4.10 6.57
C SER A 497 -20.48 -5.23 7.13
N MET A 498 -21.72 -5.29 6.66
CA MET A 498 -22.67 -6.32 7.07
C MET A 498 -23.25 -6.99 5.83
N ARG A 499 -23.29 -8.32 5.87
CA ARG A 499 -23.90 -9.14 4.83
C ARG A 499 -25.06 -9.94 5.42
N VAL A 500 -26.28 -9.62 4.97
CA VAL A 500 -27.51 -10.25 5.44
C VAL A 500 -27.75 -11.52 4.65
N ARG A 501 -28.00 -12.64 5.34
CA ARG A 501 -28.15 -13.95 4.72
C ARG A 501 -29.46 -14.61 5.09
N GLU A 502 -30.15 -15.11 4.06
CA GLU A 502 -31.34 -15.93 4.21
C GLU A 502 -30.95 -17.41 4.31
N LYS A 503 -31.72 -18.16 5.09
CA LYS A 503 -31.51 -19.61 5.20
C LYS A 503 -31.94 -20.26 3.88
N ARG A 504 -31.12 -21.17 3.33
CA ARG A 504 -31.47 -21.89 2.09
C ARG A 504 -32.82 -22.60 2.27
N LYS A 505 -33.73 -22.38 1.32
CA LYS A 505 -34.98 -23.16 1.26
C LYS A 505 -34.59 -24.59 0.85
N ARG A 506 -34.92 -25.55 1.73
CA ARG A 506 -34.71 -26.98 1.48
C ARG A 506 -35.54 -27.47 0.30
#